data_AF-A0A1B2EGB6-F1
#
_entry.id   AF-A0A1B2EGB6-F1
#
_cell.length_a   1.000
_cell.length_b   1.000
_cell.length_c   1.000
_cell.angle_alpha   90.00
_cell.angle_beta   90.00
_cell.angle_gamma   90.00
#
_symmetry.space_group_name_H-M   'P 1'
#
loop_
_entity.id
_entity.type
_entity.pdbx_description
1 polymer ?
#
loop_
_entity_poly.entity_id
_entity_poly.type
_entity_poly.pdbx_seq_one_letter_code
_entity_poly.pdbx_strand_id
1 'polypeptide(L)'
;MLSFDAVEEVCESRQTTLVIHPTICRAIKGYEESFYVGLRCFLAGECDGLYFLPLQGADYVRLVFSKRVSSGGYNLLRVDPLTKEGLAQIKASLD
;
A
#
# COMPACT_ATOMS: atom_id res chain seq x y z
N MET A 1 -9.92 14.67 -5.66
CA MET A 1 -8.80 13.97 -5.00
C MET A 1 -9.36 12.64 -4.54
N LEU A 2 -8.77 11.51 -4.94
CA LEU A 2 -9.21 10.20 -4.46
C LEU A 2 -8.93 10.12 -2.96
N SER A 3 -9.92 9.72 -2.17
CA SER A 3 -9.70 9.32 -0.78
C SER A 3 -9.18 7.89 -0.73
N PHE A 4 -8.67 7.49 0.43
CA PHE A 4 -8.28 6.09 0.67
C PHE A 4 -9.46 5.12 0.52
N ASP A 5 -10.70 5.59 0.69
CA ASP A 5 -11.93 4.80 0.53
C ASP A 5 -12.01 4.15 -0.86
N ALA A 6 -11.55 4.83 -1.91
CA ALA A 6 -11.54 4.28 -3.27
C ALA A 6 -10.60 3.06 -3.41
N VAL A 7 -9.55 2.98 -2.59
CA VAL A 7 -8.67 1.80 -2.52
C VAL A 7 -9.41 0.65 -1.85
N GLU A 8 -10.12 0.93 -0.76
CA GLU A 8 -10.91 -0.06 -0.02
C GLU A 8 -12.04 -0.62 -0.89
N GLU A 9 -12.79 0.22 -1.59
CA GLU A 9 -13.86 -0.17 -2.52
C GLU A 9 -13.36 -1.12 -3.64
N VAL A 10 -12.17 -0.87 -4.19
CA VAL A 10 -11.58 -1.75 -5.22
C VAL A 10 -11.19 -3.11 -4.65
N CYS A 11 -10.71 -3.15 -3.41
CA CYS A 11 -10.37 -4.39 -2.73
C CYS A 11 -11.65 -5.19 -2.41
N GLU A 12 -12.68 -4.52 -1.87
CA GLU A 12 -13.98 -5.10 -1.56
C GLU A 12 -14.69 -5.67 -2.79
N SER A 13 -14.73 -4.92 -3.90
CA SER A 13 -15.34 -5.39 -5.16
C SER A 13 -14.64 -6.62 -5.76
N ARG A 14 -13.41 -6.92 -5.32
CA ARG A 14 -12.64 -8.11 -5.69
C ARG A 14 -12.60 -9.17 -4.60
N GLN A 15 -13.44 -9.06 -3.57
CA GLN A 15 -13.46 -9.96 -2.41
C GLN A 15 -12.06 -10.16 -1.79
N THR A 16 -11.28 -9.08 -1.76
CA THR A 16 -9.90 -9.07 -1.30
C THR A 16 -9.80 -8.13 -0.11
N THR A 17 -9.28 -8.60 1.01
CA THR A 17 -9.06 -7.75 2.19
C THR A 17 -7.74 -7.00 2.04
N LEU A 18 -7.78 -5.67 2.15
CA LEU A 18 -6.58 -4.85 2.24
C LEU A 18 -5.96 -4.98 3.64
N VAL A 19 -4.69 -5.36 3.70
CA VAL A 19 -3.93 -5.49 4.94
C VAL A 19 -2.75 -4.55 4.87
N ILE A 20 -2.82 -3.46 5.63
CA ILE A 20 -1.84 -2.39 5.64
C ILE A 20 -1.57 -1.93 7.07
N HIS A 21 -0.31 -1.66 7.41
CA HIS A 21 0.03 -1.15 8.73
C HIS A 21 -0.49 0.30 8.89
N PRO A 22 -1.08 0.69 10.04
CA PRO A 22 -1.67 2.03 10.23
C PRO A 22 -0.72 3.20 9.93
N THR A 23 0.55 3.08 10.30
CA THR A 23 1.60 4.06 9.95
C THR A 23 1.75 4.26 8.45
N ILE A 24 1.68 3.18 7.65
CA ILE A 24 1.78 3.27 6.19
C ILE A 24 0.53 3.96 5.64
N CYS A 25 -0.65 3.62 6.15
CA CYS A 25 -1.90 4.32 5.80
C CYS A 25 -1.82 5.83 6.10
N ARG A 26 -1.27 6.23 7.25
CA ARG A 26 -1.03 7.65 7.57
C ARG A 26 -0.03 8.30 6.61
N ALA A 27 1.03 7.61 6.22
CA ALA A 27 2.05 8.15 5.31
C ALA A 27 1.59 8.28 3.86
N ILE A 28 0.62 7.47 3.43
CA ILE A 28 0.02 7.57 2.08
C ILE A 28 -0.85 8.83 1.95
N LYS A 29 -1.24 9.50 3.06
CA LYS A 29 -2.05 10.71 2.98
C LYS A 29 -1.36 11.81 2.16
N GLY A 30 -2.07 12.35 1.17
CA GLY A 30 -1.53 13.27 0.18
C GLY A 30 -0.97 12.61 -1.09
N TYR A 31 -0.87 11.28 -1.11
CA TYR A 31 -0.41 10.46 -2.24
C TYR A 31 -1.43 9.37 -2.64
N GLU A 32 -2.69 9.51 -2.20
CA GLU A 32 -3.73 8.48 -2.36
C GLU A 32 -3.98 8.13 -3.83
N GLU A 33 -3.96 9.12 -4.72
CA GLU A 33 -4.18 8.91 -6.16
C GLU A 33 -3.06 8.09 -6.80
N SER A 34 -1.79 8.42 -6.52
CA SER A 34 -0.66 7.66 -7.07
C SER A 34 -0.60 6.25 -6.50
N PHE A 35 -0.93 6.10 -5.21
CA PHE A 35 -1.06 4.81 -4.55
C PHE A 35 -2.16 3.95 -5.18
N TYR A 36 -3.34 4.54 -5.40
CA TYR A 36 -4.48 3.91 -6.03
C TYR A 36 -4.14 3.41 -7.45
N VAL A 37 -3.49 4.23 -8.27
CA VAL A 37 -3.08 3.83 -9.63
C VAL A 37 -2.11 2.65 -9.58
N GLY A 38 -1.07 2.71 -8.75
CA GLY A 38 -0.11 1.61 -8.61
C GLY A 38 -0.78 0.30 -8.17
N LEU A 39 -1.70 0.39 -7.21
CA LEU A 39 -2.46 -0.76 -6.72
C LEU A 39 -3.38 -1.35 -7.81
N ARG A 40 -4.04 -0.51 -8.60
CA ARG A 40 -4.88 -0.93 -9.73
C ARG A 40 -4.07 -1.68 -10.79
N CYS A 41 -2.92 -1.15 -11.18
CA CYS A 41 -2.00 -1.81 -12.12
C CYS A 41 -1.55 -3.17 -11.57
N PHE A 42 -1.20 -3.25 -10.28
CA PHE A 42 -0.81 -4.52 -9.66
C PHE A 42 -1.96 -5.55 -9.63
N LEU A 43 -3.17 -5.11 -9.31
CA LEU A 43 -4.35 -5.98 -9.32
C LEU A 43 -4.71 -6.46 -10.73
N ALA A 44 -4.44 -5.66 -11.76
CA ALA A 44 -4.57 -6.00 -13.17
C ALA A 44 -3.43 -6.89 -13.71
N GLY A 45 -2.32 -7.02 -12.97
CA GLY A 45 -1.15 -7.79 -13.41
C GLY A 45 -0.21 -7.01 -14.34
N GLU A 46 -0.30 -5.68 -14.33
CA GLU A 46 0.47 -4.78 -15.22
C GLU A 46 1.81 -4.34 -14.62
N CYS A 47 2.04 -4.56 -13.32
CA CYS A 47 3.30 -4.23 -12.65
C CYS A 47 3.71 -5.29 -11.61
N ASP A 48 4.96 -5.20 -11.15
CA ASP A 48 5.56 -6.08 -10.13
C ASP A 48 5.11 -5.79 -8.69
N GLY A 49 4.26 -4.77 -8.50
CA GLY A 49 3.70 -4.40 -7.21
C GLY A 49 4.58 -3.46 -6.38
N LEU A 50 5.60 -2.83 -6.97
CA LEU A 50 6.38 -1.82 -6.27
C LEU A 50 5.68 -0.46 -6.27
N TYR A 51 5.68 0.20 -5.11
CA TYR A 51 5.26 1.59 -4.93
C TYR A 51 6.32 2.38 -4.18
N PHE A 52 6.64 3.57 -4.68
CA PHE A 52 7.63 4.46 -4.09
C PHE A 52 6.91 5.50 -3.24
N LEU A 53 6.86 5.30 -1.93
CA LEU A 53 6.24 6.22 -0.99
C LEU A 53 7.20 7.37 -0.65
N PRO A 54 6.90 8.62 -1.04
CA PRO A 54 7.75 9.75 -0.68
C PRO A 54 7.70 10.02 0.82
N LEU A 55 8.85 10.28 1.42
CA LEU A 55 8.97 10.76 2.79
C LEU A 55 9.20 12.27 2.82
N GLN A 56 8.81 12.94 3.90
CA GLN A 56 9.20 14.34 4.11
C GLN A 56 10.74 14.41 4.25
N GLY A 57 11.40 15.21 3.39
CA GLY A 57 12.87 15.34 3.38
C GLY A 57 13.60 14.78 2.15
N ALA A 58 12.88 14.54 1.05
CA ALA A 58 13.43 14.11 -0.26
C ALA A 58 14.00 12.68 -0.32
N ASP A 59 13.50 11.78 0.54
CA ASP A 59 13.76 10.33 0.47
C ASP A 59 12.46 9.57 0.14
N TYR A 60 12.56 8.27 -0.14
CA TYR A 60 11.40 7.41 -0.34
C TYR A 60 11.59 6.04 0.31
N VAL A 61 10.47 5.42 0.70
CA VAL A 61 10.43 4.01 1.10
C VAL A 61 9.70 3.22 0.03
N ARG A 62 10.28 2.10 -0.39
CA ARG A 62 9.63 1.17 -1.30
C ARG A 62 8.64 0.32 -0.52
N LEU A 63 7.38 0.36 -0.93
CA LEU A 63 6.34 -0.56 -0.52
C LEU A 63 6.17 -1.64 -1.58
N VAL A 64 5.78 -2.83 -1.13
CA VAL A 64 5.45 -3.98 -1.97
C VAL A 64 3.99 -4.33 -1.77
N PHE A 65 3.25 -4.40 -2.87
CA PHE A 65 1.96 -5.03 -2.95
C PHE A 65 2.13 -6.54 -3.13
N SER A 66 1.47 -7.33 -2.29
CA SER A 66 1.51 -8.78 -2.41
C SER A 66 0.14 -9.40 -2.25
N LYS A 67 -0.20 -10.30 -3.18
CA LYS A 67 -1.39 -11.16 -3.07
C LYS A 67 -1.04 -12.35 -2.17
N ARG A 68 -1.91 -12.62 -1.21
CA ARG A 68 -1.79 -13.75 -0.28
C ARG A 68 -3.17 -14.38 -0.09
N VAL A 69 -3.18 -15.62 0.38
CA VAL A 69 -4.38 -16.29 0.85
C VAL A 69 -4.19 -16.57 2.32
N SER A 70 -5.15 -16.15 3.15
CA SER A 70 -5.15 -16.48 4.58
C SER A 70 -5.36 -17.99 4.80
N SER A 71 -5.08 -18.49 6.01
CA SER A 71 -5.39 -19.89 6.37
C SER A 71 -6.88 -20.24 6.24
N GLY A 72 -7.76 -19.24 6.32
CA GLY A 72 -9.21 -19.38 6.12
C GLY A 72 -9.67 -19.27 4.66
N GLY A 73 -8.76 -19.14 3.69
CA GLY A 73 -9.10 -19.05 2.27
C GLY A 73 -9.45 -17.65 1.75
N TYR A 74 -9.41 -16.61 2.60
CA TYR A 74 -9.64 -15.23 2.17
C TYR A 74 -8.48 -14.66 1.38
N ASN A 75 -8.79 -13.99 0.26
CA ASN A 75 -7.82 -13.24 -0.52
C ASN A 75 -7.37 -12.00 0.24
N LEU A 76 -6.06 -11.79 0.33
CA LEU A 76 -5.46 -10.65 1.00
C LEU A 76 -4.58 -9.88 0.00
N LEU A 77 -4.70 -8.56 0.04
CA LEU A 77 -3.73 -7.65 -0.55
C LEU A 77 -2.94 -7.02 0.58
N ARG A 78 -1.68 -7.44 0.73
CA ARG A 78 -0.76 -6.89 1.74
C ARG A 78 0.08 -5.77 1.16
N VAL A 79 0.28 -4.73 1.97
CA VAL A 79 1.17 -3.61 1.69
C VAL A 79 2.20 -3.54 2.80
N ASP A 80 3.44 -3.92 2.48
CA ASP A 80 4.55 -3.98 3.44
C ASP A 80 5.75 -3.20 2.87
N PRO A 81 6.63 -2.62 3.71
CA PRO A 81 7.90 -2.09 3.25
C PRO A 81 8.77 -3.20 2.68
N LEU A 82 9.51 -2.89 1.61
CA LEU A 82 10.42 -3.84 0.97
C LEU A 82 11.56 -4.29 1.91
N THR A 83 12.01 -3.39 2.79
CA THR A 83 13.11 -3.62 3.74
C THR A 83 12.58 -3.69 5.16
N LYS A 84 13.34 -4.34 6.06
CA LYS A 84 12.97 -4.48 7.48
C LYS A 84 12.97 -3.13 8.20
N GLU A 85 13.82 -2.21 7.74
CA GLU A 85 14.01 -0.88 8.28
C GLU A 85 12.92 0.10 7.78
N GLY A 86 12.23 -0.22 6.68
CA GLY A 86 11.31 0.70 6.03
C GLY A 86 10.17 1.19 6.92
N LEU A 87 9.62 0.33 7.79
CA LEU A 87 8.57 0.75 8.72
C LEU A 87 9.10 1.77 9.75
N ALA A 88 10.34 1.61 10.22
CA ALA A 88 10.97 2.54 11.14
C ALA A 88 11.25 3.89 10.48
N GLN A 89 11.69 3.89 9.21
CA GLN A 89 11.89 5.10 8.42
C GLN A 89 10.58 5.87 8.20
N ILE A 90 9.48 5.17 7.87
CA ILE A 90 8.17 5.80 7.71
C ILE A 90 7.73 6.42 9.05
N LYS A 91 7.88 5.72 10.18
CA LYS A 91 7.54 6.27 11.50
C LYS A 91 8.30 7.57 11.78
N ALA A 92 9.63 7.55 11.58
CA ALA A 92 10.48 8.72 11.81
C ALA A 92 10.13 9.93 10.92
N SER A 93 9.52 9.71 9.75
CA SER A 93 9.08 10.80 8.85
C SER A 93 7.74 11.44 9.24
N LEU A 94 7.00 10.86 10.18
CA LEU A 94 5.67 11.30 10.61
C LEU A 94 5.65 11.95 11.99
N ASP A 95 6.80 11.95 12.66
CA ASP A 95 7.05 12.58 13.96
C ASP A 95 7.66 13.98 13.75
#